data_AF-A0AAJ7SIN8-F1
#
_entry.id   AF-A0AAJ7SIN8-F1
#
_cell.length_a   1.000
_cell.length_b   1.000
_cell.length_c   1.000
_cell.angle_alpha   90.00
_cell.angle_beta   90.00
_cell.angle_gamma   90.00
#
_symmetry.space_group_name_H-M   'P 1'
#
loop_
_entity.id
_entity.type
_entity.pdbx_description
1 polymer ?
#
loop_
_entity_poly.entity_id
_entity_poly.type
_entity_poly.pdbx_seq_one_letter_code
_entity_poly.pdbx_strand_id
1 'polypeptide(L)'
;VENVVPDHDLRVKVTRSEFESLCSDLFERVAQPVQDALHNAQMTMAEVDHVIIVGGATRVPKVQEALLRAVGRESLGRSVNADESVALGSVFRAAALSQAFRVKPLVARDSTSHSVQVVFARETLDGDSPSSSPSSPSSSSSSAAGVDSVQGSSGANLAVVRLNHRVLFQRSQSLPQRKVISFNRYQRDFTFTVAYTDIGDEETRLLGGVSICDVQVKGVAEAVSRHRSAEPKGVKAHLSLDTSGLLHLDRIEAVFEEEIEEQEKKEEEESTLTKLGNSITSLFGGTSSDKNETGREGEEEGAGPKPEGAEPGQEGAEPGQEGAESKQEGVEGEGADAEEGKGAEAKEKEAEPKEGAGSEGTAAVPGAVKRVKVSEPLQWTLTQTDLSDPDEVQINASRSR
;
A
#
# COMPACT_ATOMS: atom_id res chain seq x y z
N VAL A 1 -13.08 14.14 48.18
CA VAL A 1 -13.72 15.13 47.29
C VAL A 1 -14.58 15.99 48.18
N GLU A 2 -14.32 17.28 48.24
CA GLU A 2 -15.09 18.21 49.08
C GLU A 2 -16.40 18.57 48.37
N ASN A 3 -17.47 18.79 49.14
CA ASN A 3 -18.77 19.27 48.64
C ASN A 3 -19.29 18.54 47.38
N VAL A 4 -19.30 17.20 47.38
CA VAL A 4 -19.68 16.37 46.22
C VAL A 4 -21.20 16.43 45.94
N VAL A 5 -21.95 16.69 47.01
CA VAL A 5 -23.36 17.09 47.07
C VAL A 5 -23.38 18.26 48.06
N PRO A 6 -24.27 19.27 47.92
CA PRO A 6 -24.27 20.45 48.80
C PRO A 6 -24.10 20.13 50.29
N ASP A 7 -23.05 20.70 50.88
CA ASP A 7 -22.64 20.55 52.29
C ASP A 7 -22.20 19.12 52.71
N HIS A 8 -21.91 18.23 51.74
CA HIS A 8 -21.50 16.84 51.97
C HIS A 8 -20.15 16.50 51.32
N ASP A 9 -19.13 16.26 52.15
CA ASP A 9 -17.81 15.77 51.75
C ASP A 9 -17.79 14.25 51.51
N LEU A 10 -17.12 13.81 50.44
CA LEU A 10 -16.81 12.40 50.21
C LEU A 10 -15.36 12.07 50.64
N ARG A 11 -15.25 11.22 51.68
CA ARG A 11 -13.97 10.68 52.17
C ARG A 11 -14.01 9.15 52.15
N VAL A 12 -13.46 8.56 51.10
CA VAL A 12 -13.34 7.10 50.91
C VAL A 12 -11.88 6.74 50.72
N LYS A 13 -11.43 5.68 51.39
CA LYS A 13 -10.13 5.06 51.16
C LYS A 13 -10.34 3.88 50.21
N VAL A 14 -9.59 3.85 49.12
CA VAL A 14 -9.55 2.71 48.19
C VAL A 14 -8.19 2.04 48.31
N THR A 15 -8.18 0.74 48.60
CA THR A 15 -6.97 -0.09 48.61
C THR A 15 -6.66 -0.62 47.21
N ARG A 16 -5.41 -1.04 46.98
CA ARG A 16 -5.03 -1.68 45.71
C ARG A 16 -5.87 -2.92 45.41
N SER A 17 -6.14 -3.75 46.41
CA SER A 17 -6.95 -4.97 46.26
C SER A 17 -8.41 -4.67 45.88
N GLU A 18 -9.01 -3.60 46.42
CA GLU A 18 -10.36 -3.18 46.01
C GLU A 18 -10.36 -2.67 44.57
N PHE A 19 -9.40 -1.83 44.19
CA PHE A 19 -9.23 -1.39 42.81
C PHE A 19 -9.02 -2.56 41.84
N GLU A 20 -8.14 -3.51 42.19
CA GLU A 20 -7.86 -4.68 41.36
C GLU A 20 -9.08 -5.61 41.24
N SER A 21 -9.89 -5.74 42.29
CA SER A 21 -11.15 -6.49 42.26
C SER A 21 -12.21 -5.81 41.38
N LEU A 22 -12.32 -4.48 41.45
CA LEU A 22 -13.29 -3.67 40.71
C LEU A 22 -13.03 -3.61 39.20
N CYS A 23 -11.82 -3.93 38.76
CA CYS A 23 -11.41 -3.93 37.34
C CYS A 23 -10.90 -5.30 36.87
N SER A 24 -11.29 -6.37 37.56
CA SER A 24 -10.82 -7.75 37.30
C SER A 24 -11.10 -8.20 35.85
N ASP A 25 -12.28 -7.89 35.34
CA ASP A 25 -12.72 -8.08 33.95
C ASP A 25 -11.81 -7.38 32.92
N LEU A 26 -11.29 -6.20 33.25
CA LEU A 26 -10.40 -5.44 32.37
C LEU A 26 -8.99 -6.05 32.32
N PHE A 27 -8.50 -6.62 33.42
CA PHE A 27 -7.17 -7.25 33.45
C PHE A 27 -7.14 -8.59 32.71
N GLU A 28 -8.24 -9.34 32.69
CA GLU A 28 -8.36 -10.57 31.89
C GLU A 28 -8.21 -10.30 30.38
N ARG A 29 -8.69 -9.14 29.92
CA ARG A 29 -8.62 -8.71 28.51
C ARG A 29 -7.24 -8.25 28.06
N VAL A 30 -6.27 -8.05 28.97
CA VAL A 30 -4.92 -7.53 28.64
C VAL A 30 -4.12 -8.46 27.72
N ALA A 31 -4.37 -9.77 27.77
CA ALA A 31 -3.65 -10.75 26.94
C ALA A 31 -4.10 -10.75 25.47
N GLN A 32 -5.38 -10.46 25.19
CA GLN A 32 -5.98 -10.64 23.87
C GLN A 32 -5.28 -9.80 22.78
N PRO A 33 -5.01 -8.49 22.95
CA PRO A 33 -4.35 -7.69 21.91
C PRO A 33 -2.94 -8.17 21.55
N VAL A 34 -2.24 -8.81 22.49
CA VAL A 34 -0.91 -9.41 22.22
C VAL A 34 -1.05 -10.64 21.32
N GLN A 35 -2.05 -11.48 21.59
CA GLN A 35 -2.35 -12.67 20.79
C GLN A 35 -2.85 -12.28 19.39
N ASP A 36 -3.73 -11.30 19.28
CA ASP A 36 -4.23 -10.78 18.00
C ASP A 36 -3.09 -10.18 17.17
N ALA A 37 -2.18 -9.43 17.80
CA ALA A 37 -1.01 -8.85 17.11
C ALA A 37 -0.07 -9.94 16.57
N LEU A 38 0.25 -10.95 17.37
CA LEU A 38 1.07 -12.09 16.95
C LEU A 38 0.41 -12.89 15.81
N HIS A 39 -0.89 -13.17 15.92
CA HIS A 39 -1.68 -13.83 14.88
C HIS A 39 -1.67 -13.03 13.56
N ASN A 40 -1.93 -11.72 13.63
CA ASN A 40 -1.99 -10.86 12.45
C ASN A 40 -0.62 -10.63 11.80
N ALA A 41 0.46 -10.71 12.58
CA ALA A 41 1.84 -10.72 12.09
C ALA A 41 2.31 -12.10 11.58
N GLN A 42 1.53 -13.17 11.83
CA GLN A 42 1.91 -14.56 11.57
C GLN A 42 3.20 -14.99 12.31
N MET A 43 3.42 -14.43 13.50
CA MET A 43 4.62 -14.63 14.31
C MET A 43 4.30 -15.32 15.64
N THR A 44 5.28 -16.02 16.21
CA THR A 44 5.25 -16.54 17.56
C THR A 44 5.97 -15.59 18.54
N MET A 45 5.65 -15.68 19.83
CA MET A 45 6.30 -14.87 20.88
C MET A 45 7.82 -15.14 21.03
N ALA A 46 8.30 -16.26 20.47
CA ALA A 46 9.72 -16.64 20.43
C ALA A 46 10.52 -15.86 19.37
N GLU A 47 9.87 -15.34 18.34
CA GLU A 47 10.50 -14.57 17.24
C GLU A 47 10.56 -13.06 17.53
N VAL A 48 10.03 -12.62 18.67
CA VAL A 48 10.10 -11.23 19.12
C VAL A 48 11.38 -11.04 19.95
N ASP A 49 12.22 -10.04 19.66
CA ASP A 49 13.39 -9.77 20.50
C ASP A 49 13.03 -9.03 21.80
N HIS A 50 12.20 -8.00 21.69
CA HIS A 50 11.88 -7.09 22.80
C HIS A 50 10.39 -6.71 22.84
N VAL A 51 9.81 -6.69 24.03
CA VAL A 51 8.47 -6.15 24.30
C VAL A 51 8.65 -4.80 24.98
N ILE A 52 8.26 -3.71 24.32
CA ILE A 52 8.39 -2.34 24.85
C ILE A 52 6.99 -1.82 25.23
N ILE A 53 6.85 -1.22 26.41
CA ILE A 53 5.58 -0.66 26.89
C ILE A 53 5.58 0.87 26.87
N VAL A 54 4.45 1.45 26.46
CA VAL A 54 4.19 2.90 26.42
C VAL A 54 2.78 3.21 26.92
N GLY A 55 2.53 4.46 27.31
CA GLY A 55 1.24 4.94 27.81
C GLY A 55 1.04 4.72 29.31
N GLY A 56 0.49 5.73 29.99
CA GLY A 56 0.41 5.79 31.46
C GLY A 56 -0.34 4.63 32.13
N ALA A 57 -1.32 4.01 31.46
CA ALA A 57 -2.04 2.84 32.00
C ALA A 57 -1.13 1.62 32.23
N THR A 58 -0.03 1.49 31.48
CA THR A 58 0.97 0.42 31.68
C THR A 58 1.75 0.57 32.99
N ARG A 59 1.62 1.70 33.71
CA ARG A 59 2.20 1.90 35.05
C ARG A 59 1.43 1.14 36.15
N VAL A 60 0.22 0.64 35.89
CA VAL A 60 -0.57 -0.15 36.84
C VAL A 60 0.11 -1.52 37.07
N PRO A 61 0.45 -1.90 38.31
CA PRO A 61 1.17 -3.16 38.58
C PRO A 61 0.45 -4.40 38.05
N LYS A 62 -0.89 -4.44 38.15
CA LYS A 62 -1.69 -5.58 37.68
C LYS A 62 -1.68 -5.74 36.16
N VAL A 63 -1.57 -4.64 35.41
CA VAL A 63 -1.40 -4.65 33.95
C VAL A 63 -0.02 -5.19 33.58
N GLN A 64 1.05 -4.78 34.29
CA GLN A 64 2.39 -5.33 34.06
C GLN A 64 2.46 -6.83 34.38
N GLU A 65 1.83 -7.28 35.47
CA GLU A 65 1.71 -8.72 35.80
C GLU A 65 0.99 -9.51 34.70
N ALA A 66 -0.14 -9.01 34.20
CA ALA A 66 -0.90 -9.63 33.13
C ALA A 66 -0.13 -9.66 31.80
N LEU A 67 0.57 -8.57 31.44
CA LEU A 67 1.42 -8.51 30.25
C LEU A 67 2.60 -9.49 30.35
N LEU A 68 3.34 -9.50 31.47
CA LEU A 68 4.47 -10.43 31.69
C LEU A 68 4.03 -11.89 31.54
N ARG A 69 2.86 -12.24 32.09
CA ARG A 69 2.23 -13.56 31.92
C ARG A 69 1.88 -13.85 30.47
N ALA A 70 1.30 -12.89 29.75
CA ALA A 70 0.89 -13.05 28.36
C ALA A 70 2.08 -13.21 27.39
N VAL A 71 3.18 -12.48 27.62
CA VAL A 71 4.39 -12.55 26.76
C VAL A 71 5.38 -13.63 27.20
N GLY A 72 5.19 -14.25 28.36
CA GLY A 72 6.07 -15.29 28.89
C GLY A 72 7.50 -14.81 29.23
N ARG A 73 7.65 -13.58 29.74
CA ARG A 73 8.97 -12.97 30.03
C ARG A 73 9.13 -12.54 31.48
N GLU A 74 10.38 -12.45 31.92
CA GLU A 74 10.75 -11.93 33.25
C GLU A 74 10.63 -10.40 33.35
N SER A 75 10.79 -9.68 32.24
CA SER A 75 10.75 -8.22 32.23
C SER A 75 10.14 -7.63 30.95
N LEU A 76 9.62 -6.40 31.06
CA LEU A 76 9.16 -5.57 29.96
C LEU A 76 10.18 -4.45 29.71
N GLY A 77 10.44 -4.15 28.44
CA GLY A 77 11.39 -3.14 28.00
C GLY A 77 10.95 -1.73 28.41
N ARG A 78 11.90 -0.98 28.98
CA ARG A 78 11.75 0.40 29.46
C ARG A 78 12.79 1.35 28.83
N SER A 79 13.26 1.02 27.63
CA SER A 79 14.26 1.78 26.86
C SER A 79 13.74 3.08 26.27
N VAL A 80 12.44 3.36 26.37
CA VAL A 80 11.76 4.54 25.83
C VAL A 80 10.93 5.22 26.93
N ASN A 81 10.75 6.54 26.83
CA ASN A 81 9.88 7.26 27.76
C ASN A 81 8.40 6.94 27.44
N ALA A 82 7.71 6.28 28.37
CA ALA A 82 6.34 5.81 28.16
C ALA A 82 5.33 6.94 27.88
N ASP A 83 5.60 8.18 28.31
CA ASP A 83 4.66 9.30 28.17
C ASP A 83 4.99 10.21 26.96
N GLU A 84 6.27 10.31 26.56
CA GLU A 84 6.74 11.25 25.54
C GLU A 84 7.02 10.61 24.15
N SER A 85 7.33 9.31 24.09
CA SER A 85 7.90 8.71 22.87
C SER A 85 6.99 8.80 21.65
N VAL A 86 5.67 8.73 21.84
CA VAL A 86 4.67 8.87 20.77
C VAL A 86 4.67 10.30 20.22
N ALA A 87 4.75 11.30 21.10
CA ALA A 87 4.81 12.71 20.69
C ALA A 87 6.13 13.03 19.95
N LEU A 88 7.27 12.57 20.47
CA LEU A 88 8.58 12.76 19.84
C LEU A 88 8.66 12.06 18.46
N GLY A 89 8.14 10.84 18.34
CA GLY A 89 8.03 10.14 17.06
C GLY A 89 7.14 10.88 16.05
N SER A 90 6.03 11.45 16.52
CA SER A 90 5.11 12.25 15.69
C SER A 90 5.76 13.55 15.20
N VAL A 91 6.47 14.28 16.09
CA VAL A 91 7.23 15.48 15.73
C VAL A 91 8.35 15.16 14.74
N PHE A 92 9.07 14.05 14.93
CA PHE A 92 10.09 13.59 13.99
C PHE A 92 9.49 13.27 12.62
N ARG A 93 8.33 12.60 12.56
CA ARG A 93 7.61 12.31 11.31
C ARG A 93 7.15 13.60 10.62
N ALA A 94 6.63 14.58 11.36
CA ALA A 94 6.24 15.87 10.81
C ALA A 94 7.45 16.64 10.25
N ALA A 95 8.58 16.64 10.95
CA ALA A 95 9.83 17.22 10.47
C ALA A 95 10.36 16.52 9.22
N ALA A 96 10.22 15.19 9.11
CA ALA A 96 10.60 14.40 7.94
C ALA A 96 9.74 14.68 6.69
N LEU A 97 8.50 15.11 6.87
CA LEU A 97 7.58 15.49 5.79
C LEU A 97 7.74 16.97 5.38
N SER A 98 8.34 17.80 6.22
CA SER A 98 8.55 19.22 5.98
C SER A 98 9.81 19.48 5.14
N GLN A 99 9.70 20.34 4.13
CA GLN A 99 10.84 20.81 3.35
C GLN A 99 11.77 21.77 4.13
N ALA A 100 11.31 22.29 5.28
CA ALA A 100 12.07 23.26 6.08
C ALA A 100 13.16 22.61 6.97
N PHE A 101 13.10 21.30 7.19
CA PHE A 101 14.02 20.57 8.07
C PHE A 101 14.71 19.44 7.32
N ARG A 102 15.92 19.07 7.77
CA ARG A 102 16.61 17.85 7.33
C ARG A 102 16.78 16.94 8.53
N VAL A 103 16.21 15.75 8.45
CA VAL A 103 16.33 14.70 9.48
C VAL A 103 17.03 13.47 8.89
N LYS A 104 17.53 12.58 9.75
CA LYS A 104 18.06 11.28 9.31
C LYS A 104 16.92 10.48 8.63
N PRO A 105 17.13 9.89 7.44
CA PRO A 105 16.10 9.09 6.79
C PRO A 105 15.63 7.93 7.69
N LEU A 106 14.32 7.84 7.90
CA LEU A 106 13.65 6.75 8.60
C LEU A 106 12.49 6.26 7.72
N VAL A 107 12.54 4.99 7.31
CA VAL A 107 11.48 4.36 6.53
C VAL A 107 10.61 3.53 7.48
N ALA A 108 9.51 4.11 7.92
CA ALA A 108 8.43 3.37 8.58
C ALA A 108 7.39 2.92 7.54
N ARG A 109 6.87 1.70 7.70
CA ARG A 109 5.75 1.16 6.95
C ARG A 109 4.72 0.64 7.93
N ASP A 110 3.48 1.04 7.73
CA ASP A 110 2.33 0.53 8.47
C ASP A 110 1.58 -0.49 7.60
N SER A 111 0.50 -1.09 8.10
CA SER A 111 -0.29 -2.11 7.42
C SER A 111 -1.76 -1.75 7.31
N THR A 112 -2.43 -2.27 6.28
CA THR A 112 -3.86 -2.07 6.04
C THR A 112 -4.70 -2.85 7.06
N SER A 113 -5.49 -2.17 7.88
CA SER A 113 -6.26 -2.78 8.98
C SER A 113 -7.41 -3.71 8.54
N HIS A 114 -8.08 -3.40 7.43
CA HIS A 114 -9.23 -4.14 6.92
C HIS A 114 -9.11 -4.33 5.40
N SER A 115 -9.56 -5.48 4.88
CA SER A 115 -9.64 -5.68 3.42
C SER A 115 -10.62 -4.68 2.80
N VAL A 116 -10.27 -4.12 1.64
CA VAL A 116 -11.11 -3.18 0.88
C VAL A 116 -11.36 -3.73 -0.52
N GLN A 117 -12.64 -3.82 -0.88
CA GLN A 117 -13.15 -4.32 -2.15
C GLN A 117 -13.87 -3.23 -2.96
N VAL A 118 -13.99 -3.46 -4.26
CA VAL A 118 -14.89 -2.73 -5.14
C VAL A 118 -16.03 -3.65 -5.57
N VAL A 119 -17.26 -3.15 -5.42
CA VAL A 119 -18.52 -3.83 -5.74
C VAL A 119 -19.22 -3.11 -6.88
N PHE A 120 -19.61 -3.83 -7.93
CA PHE A 120 -20.18 -3.22 -9.14
C PHE A 120 -21.09 -4.17 -9.93
N ALA A 121 -22.20 -3.64 -10.46
CA ALA A 121 -23.18 -4.40 -11.22
C ALA A 121 -22.61 -4.93 -12.54
N ARG A 122 -22.70 -6.24 -12.80
CA ARG A 122 -22.28 -6.88 -14.06
C ARG A 122 -23.17 -6.41 -15.20
N GLU A 123 -22.59 -5.77 -16.23
CA GLU A 123 -23.29 -5.59 -17.51
C GLU A 123 -23.54 -6.96 -18.16
N THR A 124 -24.80 -7.42 -18.11
CA THR A 124 -25.28 -8.52 -18.96
C THR A 124 -25.73 -7.93 -20.29
N LEU A 125 -25.06 -8.33 -21.38
CA LEU A 125 -25.62 -8.13 -22.71
C LEU A 125 -26.91 -8.96 -22.83
N ASP A 126 -27.94 -8.40 -23.43
CA ASP A 126 -29.23 -9.07 -23.68
C ASP A 126 -29.00 -10.34 -24.52
N GLY A 127 -28.93 -11.49 -23.85
CA GLY A 127 -28.56 -12.77 -24.46
C GLY A 127 -28.03 -13.83 -23.50
N ASP A 128 -27.41 -13.45 -22.38
CA ASP A 128 -26.89 -14.39 -21.36
C ASP A 128 -28.01 -14.92 -20.43
N SER A 129 -29.01 -15.56 -21.03
CA SER A 129 -30.06 -16.29 -20.31
C SER A 129 -29.43 -17.48 -19.57
N PRO A 130 -29.67 -17.65 -18.25
CA PRO A 130 -29.06 -18.74 -17.49
C PRO A 130 -29.66 -20.10 -17.87
N SER A 131 -29.05 -20.75 -18.86
CA SER A 131 -29.37 -22.11 -19.30
C SER A 131 -28.70 -23.17 -18.42
N SER A 132 -29.04 -23.17 -17.13
CA SER A 132 -28.65 -24.24 -16.22
C SER A 132 -29.69 -24.42 -15.11
N SER A 133 -30.51 -25.46 -15.23
CA SER A 133 -31.34 -25.98 -14.15
C SER A 133 -30.46 -26.41 -12.97
N PRO A 134 -30.74 -25.97 -11.73
CA PRO A 134 -29.99 -26.43 -10.57
C PRO A 134 -30.37 -27.89 -10.26
N SER A 135 -29.44 -28.81 -10.48
CA SER A 135 -29.53 -30.17 -9.93
C SER A 135 -29.28 -30.10 -8.43
N SER A 136 -30.25 -30.53 -7.64
CA SER A 136 -30.24 -30.39 -6.17
C SER A 136 -29.15 -31.25 -5.51
N PRO A 137 -28.32 -30.69 -4.60
CA PRO A 137 -27.68 -31.47 -3.56
C PRO A 137 -28.66 -31.72 -2.40
N SER A 138 -28.69 -32.95 -1.89
CA SER A 138 -29.56 -33.39 -0.80
C SER A 138 -28.90 -33.26 0.58
N SER A 139 -29.69 -32.89 1.61
CA SER A 139 -29.43 -33.03 3.07
C SER A 139 -28.21 -32.28 3.65
N SER A 140 -28.22 -31.76 4.89
CA SER A 140 -29.22 -31.75 5.99
C SER A 140 -28.83 -30.73 7.09
N SER A 141 -29.83 -30.21 7.84
CA SER A 141 -29.74 -29.51 9.17
C SER A 141 -28.87 -28.23 9.26
N SER A 142 -29.14 -27.17 10.06
CA SER A 142 -30.22 -26.75 10.99
C SER A 142 -29.85 -25.34 11.55
N SER A 143 -30.72 -24.43 12.03
CA SER A 143 -32.20 -24.30 12.05
C SER A 143 -32.61 -22.95 12.70
N ALA A 144 -33.78 -22.40 12.35
CA ALA A 144 -34.49 -21.24 12.98
C ALA A 144 -33.85 -19.83 12.80
N ALA A 145 -34.57 -18.72 12.63
CA ALA A 145 -35.99 -18.36 12.41
C ALA A 145 -36.02 -16.97 11.69
N GLY A 146 -37.09 -16.37 11.15
CA GLY A 146 -38.53 -16.66 11.03
C GLY A 146 -39.31 -15.33 10.91
N VAL A 147 -40.46 -15.32 10.21
CA VAL A 147 -41.40 -14.18 9.94
C VAL A 147 -40.90 -13.08 8.95
N ASP A 148 -41.72 -12.45 8.09
CA ASP A 148 -43.14 -12.69 7.71
C ASP A 148 -43.34 -12.36 6.21
N SER A 149 -44.38 -12.89 5.58
CA SER A 149 -44.67 -12.77 4.13
C SER A 149 -45.91 -11.91 3.86
N VAL A 150 -45.73 -10.67 3.38
CA VAL A 150 -46.83 -9.85 2.86
C VAL A 150 -46.95 -10.04 1.35
N GLN A 151 -48.01 -10.72 0.92
CA GLN A 151 -48.29 -11.00 -0.49
C GLN A 151 -48.92 -9.79 -1.19
N GLY A 152 -48.08 -8.92 -1.77
CA GLY A 152 -48.49 -7.81 -2.62
C GLY A 152 -48.41 -8.16 -4.11
N SER A 153 -49.56 -8.27 -4.79
CA SER A 153 -49.61 -8.63 -6.22
C SER A 153 -49.26 -7.46 -7.15
N SER A 154 -48.08 -7.48 -7.76
CA SER A 154 -47.86 -6.89 -9.10
C SER A 154 -46.66 -7.55 -9.78
N GLY A 155 -46.84 -7.98 -11.03
CA GLY A 155 -45.82 -8.69 -11.80
C GLY A 155 -44.79 -7.76 -12.40
N ALA A 156 -43.82 -7.31 -11.60
CA ALA A 156 -42.55 -6.80 -12.11
C ALA A 156 -41.51 -7.93 -12.05
N ASN A 157 -40.95 -8.30 -13.20
CA ASN A 157 -39.75 -9.14 -13.22
C ASN A 157 -38.60 -8.32 -12.63
N LEU A 158 -38.31 -8.53 -11.35
CA LEU A 158 -37.20 -7.87 -10.67
C LEU A 158 -35.90 -8.45 -11.24
N ALA A 159 -35.29 -7.75 -12.19
CA ALA A 159 -34.06 -8.18 -12.82
C ALA A 159 -32.98 -8.34 -11.73
N VAL A 160 -32.54 -9.59 -11.52
CA VAL A 160 -31.53 -9.90 -10.49
C VAL A 160 -30.18 -9.37 -10.97
N VAL A 161 -29.85 -8.15 -10.53
CA VAL A 161 -28.55 -7.51 -10.82
C VAL A 161 -27.46 -8.31 -10.12
N ARG A 162 -26.68 -9.08 -10.89
CA ARG A 162 -25.50 -9.78 -10.37
C ARG A 162 -24.39 -8.77 -10.09
N LEU A 163 -23.96 -8.67 -8.85
CA LEU A 163 -22.80 -7.85 -8.45
C LEU A 163 -21.50 -8.64 -8.63
N ASN A 164 -20.45 -7.97 -9.10
CA ASN A 164 -19.09 -8.46 -9.01
C ASN A 164 -18.43 -7.86 -7.77
N HIS A 165 -17.67 -8.68 -7.05
CA HIS A 165 -16.86 -8.27 -5.90
C HIS A 165 -15.39 -8.46 -6.25
N ARG A 166 -14.56 -7.45 -5.99
CA ARG A 166 -13.10 -7.52 -6.21
C ARG A 166 -12.34 -6.85 -5.08
N VAL A 167 -11.68 -7.66 -4.25
CA VAL A 167 -10.73 -7.18 -3.23
C VAL A 167 -9.55 -6.51 -3.93
N LEU A 168 -9.22 -5.26 -3.57
CA LEU A 168 -8.09 -4.51 -4.12
C LEU A 168 -6.95 -4.38 -3.11
N PHE A 169 -7.29 -4.09 -1.86
CA PHE A 169 -6.37 -3.97 -0.74
C PHE A 169 -6.73 -5.06 0.28
N GLN A 170 -5.74 -5.81 0.76
CA GLN A 170 -5.97 -6.90 1.73
C GLN A 170 -5.49 -6.47 3.12
N ARG A 171 -6.12 -7.02 4.16
CA ARG A 171 -5.67 -6.90 5.56
C ARG A 171 -4.18 -7.28 5.70
N SER A 172 -3.48 -6.59 6.60
CA SER A 172 -2.04 -6.72 6.89
C SER A 172 -1.07 -6.39 5.74
N GLN A 173 -1.53 -5.94 4.57
CA GLN A 173 -0.62 -5.51 3.49
C GLN A 173 0.03 -4.15 3.79
N SER A 174 1.32 -4.00 3.44
CA SER A 174 2.09 -2.79 3.72
C SER A 174 1.55 -1.55 3.00
N LEU A 175 1.47 -0.44 3.71
CA LEU A 175 1.17 0.90 3.19
C LEU A 175 2.47 1.63 2.76
N PRO A 176 2.37 2.62 1.83
CA PRO A 176 1.21 2.96 1.03
C PRO A 176 1.01 1.98 -0.14
N GLN A 177 -0.20 1.88 -0.67
CA GLN A 177 -0.54 0.99 -1.79
C GLN A 177 -1.18 1.75 -2.95
N ARG A 178 -0.97 1.27 -4.18
CA ARG A 178 -1.69 1.72 -5.39
C ARG A 178 -2.25 0.51 -6.12
N LYS A 179 -3.51 0.59 -6.53
CA LYS A 179 -4.26 -0.49 -7.20
C LYS A 179 -5.06 0.09 -8.36
N VAL A 180 -5.26 -0.71 -9.40
CA VAL A 180 -6.03 -0.31 -10.57
C VAL A 180 -7.07 -1.38 -10.84
N ILE A 181 -8.34 -1.00 -10.83
CA ILE A 181 -9.44 -1.87 -11.24
C ILE A 181 -9.85 -1.52 -12.68
N SER A 182 -10.02 -2.56 -13.50
CA SER A 182 -10.53 -2.42 -14.87
C SER A 182 -11.96 -2.94 -14.97
N PHE A 183 -12.87 -2.04 -15.36
CA PHE A 183 -14.27 -2.25 -15.69
C PHE A 183 -14.36 -2.51 -17.19
N ASN A 184 -14.07 -3.75 -17.58
CA ASN A 184 -14.08 -4.15 -18.99
C ASN A 184 -15.52 -4.15 -19.54
N ARG A 185 -15.69 -3.79 -20.82
CA ARG A 185 -16.96 -3.75 -21.58
C ARG A 185 -17.92 -2.57 -21.31
N TYR A 186 -17.76 -1.85 -20.19
CA TYR A 186 -18.58 -0.67 -19.88
C TYR A 186 -18.38 0.42 -20.93
N GLN A 187 -19.46 0.77 -21.62
CA GLN A 187 -19.51 1.80 -22.68
C GLN A 187 -20.49 2.93 -22.34
N ARG A 188 -21.07 2.91 -21.14
CA ARG A 188 -21.99 3.91 -20.61
C ARG A 188 -21.60 4.27 -19.19
N ASP A 189 -22.12 5.40 -18.73
CA ASP A 189 -21.99 5.88 -17.35
C ASP A 189 -22.54 4.83 -16.37
N PHE A 190 -21.83 4.62 -15.26
CA PHE A 190 -22.10 3.54 -14.31
C PHE A 190 -21.69 3.92 -12.88
N THR A 191 -22.08 3.10 -11.92
CA THR A 191 -21.70 3.26 -10.51
C THR A 191 -20.91 2.04 -10.00
N PHE A 192 -20.04 2.29 -9.02
CA PHE A 192 -19.43 1.25 -8.20
C PHE A 192 -19.29 1.74 -6.76
N THR A 193 -19.35 0.81 -5.81
CA THR A 193 -19.15 1.07 -4.38
C THR A 193 -17.78 0.57 -3.98
N VAL A 194 -17.04 1.34 -3.18
CA VAL A 194 -15.86 0.86 -2.46
C VAL A 194 -16.29 0.53 -1.04
N ALA A 195 -15.94 -0.65 -0.55
CA ALA A 195 -16.44 -1.17 0.71
C ALA A 195 -15.37 -1.97 1.46
N TYR A 196 -15.47 -2.02 2.78
CA TYR A 196 -14.79 -3.00 3.60
C TYR A 196 -15.27 -4.43 3.27
N THR A 197 -14.43 -5.41 3.56
CA THR A 197 -14.75 -6.83 3.44
C THR A 197 -13.94 -7.64 4.45
N ASP A 198 -14.29 -8.91 4.62
CA ASP A 198 -13.72 -9.80 5.65
C ASP A 198 -13.84 -9.24 7.09
N ILE A 199 -14.91 -8.47 7.37
CA ILE A 199 -15.21 -7.88 8.69
C ILE A 199 -16.44 -8.52 9.34
N GLY A 200 -16.41 -8.66 10.67
CA GLY A 200 -17.50 -9.24 11.46
C GLY A 200 -18.64 -8.27 11.80
N ASP A 201 -19.71 -8.78 12.40
CA ASP A 201 -20.89 -7.99 12.82
C ASP A 201 -20.53 -6.87 13.81
N GLU A 202 -19.60 -7.12 14.73
CA GLU A 202 -19.16 -6.13 15.72
C GLU A 202 -18.31 -5.03 15.07
N GLU A 203 -17.30 -5.41 14.27
CA GLU A 203 -16.50 -4.46 13.47
C GLU A 203 -17.40 -3.61 12.57
N THR A 204 -18.39 -4.22 11.89
CA THR A 204 -19.36 -3.52 11.04
C THR A 204 -20.20 -2.50 11.81
N ARG A 205 -20.60 -2.81 13.06
CA ARG A 205 -21.31 -1.86 13.94
C ARG A 205 -20.41 -0.71 14.39
N LEU A 206 -19.14 -0.98 14.70
CA LEU A 206 -18.17 0.03 15.10
C LEU A 206 -17.80 0.98 13.96
N LEU A 207 -17.76 0.49 12.72
CA LEU A 207 -17.51 1.27 11.50
C LEU A 207 -18.75 2.02 10.99
N GLY A 208 -19.93 1.80 11.58
CA GLY A 208 -21.20 2.40 11.12
C GLY A 208 -21.76 1.81 9.81
N GLY A 209 -21.00 0.96 9.13
CA GLY A 209 -21.39 0.28 7.90
C GLY A 209 -20.20 -0.37 7.19
N VAL A 210 -20.47 -1.07 6.09
CA VAL A 210 -19.42 -1.67 5.24
C VAL A 210 -19.03 -0.79 4.06
N SER A 211 -19.85 0.19 3.67
CA SER A 211 -19.59 1.07 2.53
C SER A 211 -18.66 2.22 2.93
N ILE A 212 -17.58 2.40 2.16
CA ILE A 212 -16.63 3.52 2.32
C ILE A 212 -17.08 4.69 1.47
N CYS A 213 -17.35 4.44 0.18
CA CYS A 213 -17.87 5.45 -0.72
C CYS A 213 -18.58 4.85 -1.93
N ASP A 214 -19.56 5.58 -2.45
CA ASP A 214 -20.21 5.33 -3.74
C ASP A 214 -19.65 6.26 -4.81
N VAL A 215 -19.29 5.70 -5.96
CA VAL A 215 -18.68 6.43 -7.09
C VAL A 215 -19.58 6.34 -8.31
N GLN A 216 -19.98 7.50 -8.84
CA GLN A 216 -20.68 7.64 -10.11
C GLN A 216 -19.71 8.12 -11.19
N VAL A 217 -19.48 7.29 -12.21
CA VAL A 217 -18.60 7.60 -13.36
C VAL A 217 -19.43 8.18 -14.50
N LYS A 218 -18.97 9.30 -15.09
CA LYS A 218 -19.66 10.04 -16.15
C LYS A 218 -18.80 10.31 -17.38
N GLY A 219 -19.46 10.45 -18.52
CA GLY A 219 -18.84 10.76 -19.81
C GLY A 219 -18.29 9.54 -20.56
N VAL A 220 -18.60 8.31 -20.11
CA VAL A 220 -18.07 7.08 -20.74
C VAL A 220 -18.59 6.94 -22.17
N ALA A 221 -19.88 7.20 -22.38
CA ALA A 221 -20.49 7.14 -23.71
C ALA A 221 -19.98 8.26 -24.64
N GLU A 222 -19.64 9.42 -24.08
CA GLU A 222 -19.07 10.54 -24.83
C GLU A 222 -17.64 10.22 -25.29
N ALA A 223 -16.81 9.65 -24.40
CA ALA A 223 -15.46 9.17 -24.71
C ALA A 223 -15.48 8.13 -25.86
N VAL A 224 -16.36 7.12 -25.76
CA VAL A 224 -16.56 6.11 -26.82
C VAL A 224 -17.03 6.75 -28.12
N SER A 225 -17.88 7.78 -28.05
CA SER A 225 -18.32 8.54 -29.24
C SER A 225 -17.25 9.47 -29.83
N ARG A 226 -16.19 9.83 -29.09
CA ARG A 226 -15.02 10.54 -29.62
C ARG A 226 -14.06 9.56 -30.31
N HIS A 227 -13.76 8.43 -29.68
CA HIS A 227 -12.83 7.41 -30.16
C HIS A 227 -13.50 6.31 -31.01
N ARG A 228 -14.38 6.68 -31.96
CA ARG A 228 -15.14 5.72 -32.79
C ARG A 228 -14.29 4.84 -33.70
N SER A 229 -13.07 5.27 -34.01
CA SER A 229 -12.08 4.53 -34.80
C SER A 229 -11.22 3.58 -33.95
N ALA A 230 -11.39 3.59 -32.63
CA ALA A 230 -10.61 2.80 -31.68
C ALA A 230 -11.46 1.70 -31.03
N GLU A 231 -10.85 0.58 -30.66
CA GLU A 231 -11.53 -0.47 -29.90
C GLU A 231 -11.62 -0.09 -28.41
N PRO A 232 -12.82 0.06 -27.83
CA PRO A 232 -12.96 0.39 -26.40
C PRO A 232 -12.60 -0.80 -25.51
N LYS A 233 -11.58 -0.64 -24.66
CA LYS A 233 -11.15 -1.65 -23.67
C LYS A 233 -11.86 -1.50 -22.32
N GLY A 234 -12.72 -0.48 -22.17
CA GLY A 234 -13.48 -0.17 -20.97
C GLY A 234 -12.82 0.90 -20.10
N VAL A 235 -13.18 0.95 -18.82
CA VAL A 235 -12.79 2.01 -17.89
C VAL A 235 -11.81 1.50 -16.84
N LYS A 236 -10.82 2.31 -16.45
CA LYS A 236 -9.91 2.03 -15.35
C LYS A 236 -10.05 3.08 -14.25
N ALA A 237 -10.30 2.62 -13.02
CA ALA A 237 -10.17 3.46 -11.83
C ALA A 237 -8.87 3.13 -11.12
N HIS A 238 -8.13 4.16 -10.73
CA HIS A 238 -6.87 4.07 -10.00
C HIS A 238 -7.15 4.54 -8.58
N LEU A 239 -6.91 3.65 -7.61
CA LEU A 239 -7.15 3.90 -6.20
C LEU A 239 -5.83 3.75 -5.44
N SER A 240 -5.65 4.53 -4.38
CA SER A 240 -4.51 4.41 -3.50
C SER A 240 -4.92 4.40 -2.02
N LEU A 241 -4.14 3.69 -1.20
CA LEU A 241 -4.12 3.87 0.25
C LEU A 241 -2.82 4.60 0.58
N ASP A 242 -2.92 5.76 1.22
CA ASP A 242 -1.75 6.55 1.58
C ASP A 242 -1.04 6.01 2.85
N THR A 243 -0.01 6.73 3.34
CA THR A 243 0.71 6.32 4.56
C THR A 243 -0.10 6.46 5.85
N SER A 244 -1.26 7.11 5.80
CA SER A 244 -2.22 7.26 6.90
C SER A 244 -3.33 6.20 6.83
N GLY A 245 -3.32 5.33 5.82
CA GLY A 245 -4.35 4.33 5.56
C GLY A 245 -5.61 4.91 4.90
N LEU A 246 -5.61 6.17 4.46
CA LEU A 246 -6.77 6.80 3.83
C LEU A 246 -6.88 6.39 2.36
N LEU A 247 -8.11 6.10 1.93
CA LEU A 247 -8.44 5.74 0.56
C LEU A 247 -8.61 6.98 -0.32
N HIS A 248 -7.88 7.01 -1.43
CA HIS A 248 -8.00 8.01 -2.48
C HIS A 248 -8.43 7.36 -3.79
N LEU A 249 -9.30 8.05 -4.53
CA LEU A 249 -9.63 7.74 -5.92
C LEU A 249 -8.83 8.71 -6.81
N ASP A 250 -7.60 8.30 -7.15
CA ASP A 250 -6.60 9.15 -7.81
C ASP A 250 -7.06 9.66 -9.18
N ARG A 251 -7.66 8.78 -10.01
CA ARG A 251 -8.20 9.10 -11.34
C ARG A 251 -9.08 7.99 -11.91
N ILE A 252 -9.96 8.34 -12.83
CA ILE A 252 -10.68 7.41 -13.71
C ILE A 252 -10.39 7.76 -15.18
N GLU A 253 -10.09 6.75 -16.00
CA GLU A 253 -9.82 6.90 -17.44
C GLU A 253 -10.60 5.87 -18.28
N ALA A 254 -11.18 6.29 -19.40
CA ALA A 254 -11.58 5.39 -20.47
C ALA A 254 -10.32 4.94 -21.24
N VAL A 255 -10.28 3.70 -21.69
CA VAL A 255 -9.14 3.12 -22.41
C VAL A 255 -9.58 2.60 -23.76
N PHE A 256 -8.80 2.94 -24.79
CA PHE A 256 -9.00 2.55 -26.18
C PHE A 256 -7.72 1.94 -26.76
N GLU A 257 -7.85 1.12 -27.79
CA GLU A 257 -6.75 0.61 -28.60
C GLU A 257 -6.98 0.98 -30.06
N GLU A 258 -6.05 1.73 -30.64
CA GLU A 258 -6.07 2.15 -32.04
C GLU A 258 -5.07 1.32 -32.84
N GLU A 259 -5.48 0.87 -34.03
CA GLU A 259 -4.61 0.19 -34.98
C GLU A 259 -4.02 1.22 -35.94
N ILE A 260 -2.69 1.34 -35.94
CA ILE A 260 -1.95 2.23 -36.84
C ILE A 260 -1.21 1.37 -37.87
N GLU A 261 -1.47 1.61 -39.14
CA GLU A 261 -0.66 1.07 -40.24
C GLU A 261 0.71 1.78 -40.27
N GLU A 262 1.80 1.01 -40.24
CA GLU A 262 3.15 1.54 -40.47
C GLU A 262 3.35 1.93 -41.95
N GLN A 263 2.82 3.08 -42.34
CA GLN A 263 3.30 3.81 -43.52
C GLN A 263 4.58 4.57 -43.13
N GLU A 264 5.59 4.55 -44.01
CA GLU A 264 7.01 4.83 -43.73
C GLU A 264 7.33 6.19 -43.07
N LYS A 265 7.12 6.31 -41.75
CA LYS A 265 7.56 7.46 -40.94
C LYS A 265 9.00 7.33 -40.44
N LYS A 266 9.94 7.12 -41.37
CA LYS A 266 11.39 7.09 -41.06
C LYS A 266 11.97 8.43 -40.57
N GLU A 267 11.27 9.55 -40.78
CA GLU A 267 11.80 10.90 -40.51
C GLU A 267 11.46 11.47 -39.11
N GLU A 268 10.50 10.89 -38.36
CA GLU A 268 10.12 11.42 -37.03
C GLU A 268 10.76 10.68 -35.83
N GLU A 269 11.03 9.38 -35.93
CA GLU A 269 11.66 8.62 -34.84
C GLU A 269 13.12 9.07 -34.61
N GLU A 270 13.83 9.50 -35.65
CA GLU A 270 15.20 10.02 -35.55
C GLU A 270 15.27 11.35 -34.75
N SER A 271 14.19 12.15 -34.76
CA SER A 271 14.07 13.44 -34.03
C SER A 271 13.64 13.31 -32.57
N THR A 272 13.11 12.16 -32.16
CA THR A 272 12.68 11.88 -30.79
C THR A 272 13.73 11.08 -30.01
N LEU A 273 14.38 10.10 -30.65
CA LEU A 273 15.47 9.34 -30.05
C LEU A 273 16.73 10.21 -29.81
N THR A 274 17.05 11.14 -30.69
CA THR A 274 18.14 12.12 -30.46
C THR A 274 17.89 13.05 -29.26
N LYS A 275 16.63 13.38 -28.96
CA LYS A 275 16.27 14.20 -27.79
C LYS A 275 16.40 13.44 -26.47
N LEU A 276 16.06 12.15 -26.44
CA LEU A 276 16.30 11.32 -25.25
C LEU A 276 17.79 10.98 -25.07
N GLY A 277 18.53 10.71 -26.15
CA GLY A 277 19.95 10.36 -26.10
C GLY A 277 20.81 11.40 -25.38
N ASN A 278 20.60 12.68 -25.66
CA ASN A 278 21.35 13.79 -25.03
C ASN A 278 21.03 14.02 -23.54
N SER A 279 20.04 13.31 -22.97
CA SER A 279 19.65 13.48 -21.55
C SER A 279 20.25 12.43 -20.61
N ILE A 280 20.90 11.38 -21.14
CA ILE A 280 21.41 10.25 -20.34
C ILE A 280 22.94 10.33 -20.15
N THR A 281 23.66 11.05 -21.03
CA THR A 281 25.14 11.17 -20.97
C THR A 281 25.65 12.04 -19.81
N SER A 282 24.78 12.81 -19.14
CA SER A 282 25.15 13.72 -18.05
C SER A 282 25.04 13.13 -16.63
N LEU A 283 24.60 11.86 -16.49
CA LEU A 283 24.31 11.25 -15.18
C LEU A 283 25.13 10.00 -14.81
N PHE A 284 25.94 9.46 -15.74
CA PHE A 284 26.74 8.23 -15.48
C PHE A 284 28.21 8.30 -15.95
N GLY A 285 28.70 9.47 -16.37
CA GLY A 285 30.08 9.66 -16.82
C GLY A 285 31.02 10.17 -15.73
N GLY A 286 31.43 9.33 -14.77
CA GLY A 286 32.36 9.78 -13.74
C GLY A 286 32.98 8.69 -12.85
N THR A 287 34.14 8.15 -13.25
CA THR A 287 35.23 7.80 -12.31
C THR A 287 36.56 7.50 -13.04
N SER A 288 37.64 8.08 -12.49
CA SER A 288 39.06 7.68 -12.60
C SER A 288 39.66 7.22 -13.94
N SER A 289 40.60 8.00 -14.45
CA SER A 289 41.92 7.48 -14.85
C SER A 289 42.97 8.59 -14.74
N ASP A 290 43.87 8.47 -13.76
CA ASP A 290 45.12 9.24 -13.73
C ASP A 290 45.99 8.83 -14.93
N LYS A 291 46.57 9.82 -15.61
CA LYS A 291 47.97 9.75 -16.04
C LYS A 291 48.57 11.11 -16.37
N ASN A 292 49.68 11.37 -15.70
CA ASN A 292 50.60 12.48 -15.86
C ASN A 292 51.34 12.41 -17.20
N GLU A 293 51.42 13.52 -17.96
CA GLU A 293 52.66 13.93 -18.64
C GLU A 293 52.64 15.40 -19.11
N THR A 294 53.83 15.91 -19.47
CA THR A 294 54.21 17.34 -19.44
C THR A 294 54.15 18.07 -20.79
N GLY A 295 53.89 19.38 -20.79
CA GLY A 295 54.03 20.24 -21.99
C GLY A 295 53.69 21.73 -21.83
N ARG A 296 54.70 22.59 -22.05
CA ARG A 296 54.76 24.07 -22.29
C ARG A 296 53.68 24.63 -23.26
N GLU A 297 53.36 25.94 -23.39
CA GLU A 297 53.83 27.25 -22.85
C GLU A 297 52.77 28.36 -23.16
N GLY A 298 52.88 29.58 -22.55
CA GLY A 298 52.08 30.80 -22.82
C GLY A 298 51.16 31.22 -21.66
N GLU A 299 51.40 32.29 -20.89
CA GLU A 299 51.16 33.73 -21.17
C GLU A 299 49.63 34.05 -21.33
N GLU A 300 48.99 35.00 -20.62
CA GLU A 300 49.44 36.27 -20.02
C GLU A 300 48.66 36.69 -18.72
N GLU A 301 48.99 37.89 -18.21
CA GLU A 301 48.74 38.56 -16.91
C GLU A 301 47.32 38.63 -16.24
N GLY A 302 47.32 38.91 -14.92
CA GLY A 302 46.15 39.43 -14.16
C GLY A 302 46.38 39.50 -12.63
N ALA A 303 46.66 40.68 -12.07
CA ALA A 303 47.10 40.85 -10.66
C ALA A 303 45.98 40.77 -9.58
N GLY A 304 46.40 40.53 -8.31
CA GLY A 304 45.53 40.35 -7.13
C GLY A 304 44.99 41.65 -6.47
N PRO A 305 44.80 41.75 -5.13
CA PRO A 305 45.63 41.12 -4.09
C PRO A 305 44.87 40.37 -2.94
N LYS A 306 45.66 39.82 -2.01
CA LYS A 306 45.28 39.18 -0.73
C LYS A 306 45.62 40.12 0.45
N PRO A 307 45.12 39.87 1.68
CA PRO A 307 46.01 39.46 2.78
C PRO A 307 45.42 38.27 3.57
N GLU A 308 46.12 37.31 4.21
CA GLU A 308 47.41 37.20 4.93
C GLU A 308 47.28 37.29 6.47
N GLY A 309 47.99 36.40 7.19
CA GLY A 309 47.87 36.12 8.64
C GLY A 309 47.24 34.74 8.92
N ALA A 310 47.90 33.60 9.22
CA ALA A 310 49.10 33.23 10.01
C ALA A 310 48.72 32.50 11.32
N GLU A 311 49.42 31.39 11.58
CA GLU A 311 49.23 30.34 12.63
C GLU A 311 49.82 30.75 14.03
N PRO A 312 50.10 29.91 15.07
CA PRO A 312 50.08 28.41 15.19
C PRO A 312 49.75 27.73 16.56
N GLY A 313 49.72 26.38 16.55
CA GLY A 313 50.06 25.47 17.68
C GLY A 313 48.97 25.14 18.72
N GLN A 314 49.02 24.04 19.49
CA GLN A 314 49.90 22.85 19.48
C GLN A 314 49.32 21.70 20.37
N GLU A 315 49.43 20.45 19.89
CA GLU A 315 49.76 19.13 20.53
C GLU A 315 49.28 18.60 21.92
N GLY A 316 49.22 17.25 22.00
CA GLY A 316 49.07 16.39 23.22
C GLY A 316 47.90 15.38 23.10
N ALA A 317 48.03 14.08 22.76
CA ALA A 317 48.91 12.96 23.19
C ALA A 317 48.62 12.49 24.64
N GLU A 318 47.76 11.47 24.86
CA GLU A 318 48.05 10.00 25.03
C GLU A 318 48.30 9.59 26.52
N PRO A 319 48.38 8.29 26.96
CA PRO A 319 48.04 6.97 26.36
C PRO A 319 47.35 5.93 27.32
N GLY A 320 47.21 4.65 26.89
CA GLY A 320 47.04 3.44 27.73
C GLY A 320 45.95 2.45 27.25
N GLN A 321 46.22 1.29 26.61
CA GLN A 321 46.72 -0.03 27.10
C GLN A 321 45.79 -0.71 28.15
N GLU A 322 45.52 -2.04 28.15
CA GLU A 322 46.12 -3.19 27.43
C GLU A 322 45.22 -4.47 27.40
N GLY A 323 45.33 -5.29 26.34
CA GLY A 323 45.44 -6.78 26.36
C GLY A 323 44.18 -7.68 26.48
N ALA A 324 44.21 -8.98 26.12
CA ALA A 324 45.16 -9.78 25.30
C ALA A 324 44.56 -11.19 24.93
N GLU A 325 45.03 -11.81 23.82
CA GLU A 325 44.97 -13.26 23.44
C GLU A 325 43.57 -13.94 23.25
N SER A 326 43.39 -15.05 22.49
CA SER A 326 44.31 -16.08 21.96
C SER A 326 43.88 -16.68 20.59
N LYS A 327 44.72 -17.55 19.99
CA LYS A 327 44.55 -18.25 18.69
C LYS A 327 44.31 -19.76 18.82
N GLN A 328 43.62 -20.35 17.82
CA GLN A 328 43.86 -21.69 17.22
C GLN A 328 43.10 -21.70 15.87
N GLU A 329 43.67 -21.98 14.69
CA GLU A 329 44.20 -23.26 14.16
C GLU A 329 43.26 -24.45 14.43
N GLY A 330 42.68 -25.19 13.46
CA GLY A 330 42.81 -25.21 11.99
C GLY A 330 42.96 -26.64 11.48
N VAL A 331 42.18 -27.08 10.46
CA VAL A 331 42.46 -28.19 9.52
C VAL A 331 41.33 -28.28 8.47
N GLU A 332 41.69 -28.72 7.27
CA GLU A 332 40.90 -28.71 6.03
C GLU A 332 40.07 -29.98 5.79
N GLY A 333 39.18 -29.96 4.80
CA GLY A 333 38.46 -31.15 4.30
C GLY A 333 37.45 -30.81 3.20
N GLU A 334 37.77 -31.14 1.95
CA GLU A 334 37.00 -30.81 0.74
C GLU A 334 35.67 -31.58 0.59
N GLY A 335 34.74 -31.00 -0.17
CA GLY A 335 33.52 -31.66 -0.64
C GLY A 335 32.71 -30.75 -1.57
N ALA A 336 32.78 -31.00 -2.88
CA ALA A 336 32.13 -30.20 -3.92
C ALA A 336 30.71 -30.71 -4.27
N ASP A 337 30.14 -30.13 -5.33
CA ASP A 337 28.82 -30.39 -5.95
C ASP A 337 27.58 -29.86 -5.19
N ALA A 338 26.55 -29.31 -5.86
CA ALA A 338 26.47 -28.75 -7.21
C ALA A 338 25.25 -27.81 -7.29
N GLU A 339 25.34 -26.74 -8.09
CA GLU A 339 24.25 -25.76 -8.28
C GLU A 339 23.36 -26.19 -9.47
N GLU A 340 22.15 -26.71 -9.20
CA GLU A 340 21.27 -27.23 -10.25
C GLU A 340 20.38 -26.13 -10.87
N GLY A 341 20.92 -25.46 -11.88
CA GLY A 341 20.17 -24.52 -12.71
C GLY A 341 19.19 -25.23 -13.66
N LYS A 342 17.90 -24.84 -13.65
CA LYS A 342 16.91 -25.35 -14.61
C LYS A 342 17.01 -24.61 -15.95
N GLY A 343 17.55 -25.31 -16.94
CA GLY A 343 17.67 -24.84 -18.32
C GLY A 343 16.34 -24.72 -19.06
N ALA A 344 16.33 -23.89 -20.11
CA ALA A 344 15.22 -23.75 -21.03
C ALA A 344 15.29 -24.83 -22.13
N GLU A 345 14.14 -25.40 -22.50
CA GLU A 345 14.04 -26.32 -23.64
C GLU A 345 14.17 -25.56 -24.97
N ALA A 346 15.33 -25.68 -25.61
CA ALA A 346 15.49 -25.34 -27.03
C ALA A 346 15.08 -26.57 -27.88
N LYS A 347 14.06 -26.39 -28.73
CA LYS A 347 13.55 -27.47 -29.58
C LYS A 347 14.16 -27.37 -30.98
N GLU A 348 15.10 -28.27 -31.29
CA GLU A 348 15.64 -28.41 -32.64
C GLU A 348 14.54 -28.74 -33.65
N LYS A 349 14.71 -28.26 -34.88
CA LYS A 349 13.95 -28.70 -36.05
C LYS A 349 14.91 -28.92 -37.20
N GLU A 350 14.78 -30.09 -37.81
CA GLU A 350 15.62 -30.59 -38.89
C GLU A 350 15.52 -29.71 -40.15
N ALA A 351 16.59 -29.72 -40.95
CA ALA A 351 16.69 -29.02 -42.22
C ALA A 351 16.66 -30.01 -43.38
N GLU A 352 15.83 -29.74 -44.38
CA GLU A 352 15.86 -30.36 -45.71
C GLU A 352 15.73 -29.28 -46.81
N PRO A 353 16.16 -29.56 -48.05
CA PRO A 353 16.79 -28.55 -48.91
C PRO A 353 15.84 -27.73 -49.78
N LYS A 354 16.33 -26.57 -50.24
CA LYS A 354 15.70 -25.77 -51.31
C LYS A 354 16.43 -25.94 -52.63
N GLU A 355 15.71 -26.42 -53.65
CA GLU A 355 16.01 -26.16 -55.07
C GLU A 355 15.10 -25.06 -55.63
N GLY A 356 15.49 -24.51 -56.78
CA GLY A 356 14.55 -23.86 -57.72
C GLY A 356 14.39 -22.35 -57.57
N ALA A 357 14.97 -21.60 -58.53
CA ALA A 357 14.64 -20.20 -58.74
C ALA A 357 13.39 -20.05 -59.65
N GLY A 358 12.55 -19.07 -59.37
CA GLY A 358 11.40 -18.67 -60.19
C GLY A 358 11.01 -17.23 -59.88
N SER A 359 10.77 -16.43 -60.93
CA SER A 359 10.48 -15.00 -60.85
C SER A 359 8.98 -14.68 -60.82
N GLU A 360 8.69 -13.39 -60.60
CA GLU A 360 7.39 -12.70 -60.71
C GLU A 360 6.46 -12.72 -59.49
N GLY A 361 5.81 -11.57 -59.25
CA GLY A 361 4.79 -11.37 -58.21
C GLY A 361 5.19 -10.43 -57.07
N THR A 362 5.19 -9.11 -57.32
CA THR A 362 5.11 -8.10 -56.25
C THR A 362 3.74 -8.18 -55.57
N ALA A 363 3.60 -9.07 -54.60
CA ALA A 363 2.54 -9.03 -53.61
C ALA A 363 2.99 -8.12 -52.46
N ALA A 364 2.19 -7.09 -52.14
CA ALA A 364 2.45 -6.24 -50.99
C ALA A 364 2.38 -7.08 -49.71
N VAL A 365 3.44 -7.05 -48.91
CA VAL A 365 3.41 -7.57 -47.54
C VAL A 365 2.45 -6.67 -46.76
N PRO A 366 1.42 -7.20 -46.07
CA PRO A 366 0.61 -6.36 -45.20
C PRO A 366 1.52 -5.73 -44.15
N GLY A 367 1.51 -4.40 -44.06
CA GLY A 367 2.32 -3.65 -43.10
C GLY A 367 2.06 -4.11 -41.67
N ALA A 368 3.09 -4.07 -40.82
CA ALA A 368 2.93 -4.44 -39.42
C ALA A 368 1.94 -3.46 -38.76
N VAL A 369 0.76 -3.96 -38.38
CA VAL A 369 -0.25 -3.15 -37.70
C VAL A 369 0.18 -2.97 -36.24
N LYS A 370 0.54 -1.74 -35.88
CA LYS A 370 0.98 -1.38 -34.53
C LYS A 370 -0.23 -0.93 -33.72
N ARG A 371 -0.52 -1.66 -32.63
CA ARG A 371 -1.59 -1.28 -31.70
C ARG A 371 -1.09 -0.28 -30.67
N VAL A 372 -1.78 0.86 -30.58
CA VAL A 372 -1.46 1.97 -29.67
C VAL A 372 -2.59 2.14 -28.65
N LYS A 373 -2.23 2.14 -27.37
CA LYS A 373 -3.18 2.38 -26.27
C LYS A 373 -3.39 3.88 -26.08
N VAL A 374 -4.63 4.34 -26.24
CA VAL A 374 -5.06 5.70 -25.88
C VAL A 374 -5.84 5.64 -24.56
N SER A 375 -5.74 6.67 -23.73
CA SER A 375 -6.66 6.83 -22.59
C SER A 375 -7.14 8.27 -22.41
N GLU A 376 -8.40 8.39 -22.02
CA GLU A 376 -9.13 9.65 -21.90
C GLU A 376 -9.62 9.80 -20.45
N PRO A 377 -9.27 10.88 -19.73
CA PRO A 377 -9.77 11.12 -18.38
C PRO A 377 -11.29 11.30 -18.35
N LEU A 378 -11.96 10.60 -17.44
CA LEU A 378 -13.41 10.68 -17.23
C LEU A 378 -13.75 11.61 -16.06
N GLN A 379 -15.02 12.02 -15.98
CA GLN A 379 -15.55 12.70 -14.79
C GLN A 379 -16.13 11.68 -13.81
N TRP A 380 -16.07 12.00 -12.51
CA TRP A 380 -16.75 11.21 -11.49
C TRP A 380 -17.27 12.07 -10.35
N THR A 381 -18.22 11.53 -9.61
CA THR A 381 -18.68 12.05 -8.32
C THR A 381 -18.50 10.95 -7.29
N LEU A 382 -17.93 11.27 -6.14
CA LEU A 382 -17.72 10.37 -5.02
C LEU A 382 -18.56 10.87 -3.84
N THR A 383 -19.38 9.99 -3.28
CA THR A 383 -20.13 10.23 -2.04
C THR A 383 -19.51 9.35 -0.96
N GLN A 384 -18.91 9.96 0.07
CA GLN A 384 -18.37 9.21 1.20
C GLN A 384 -19.49 8.76 2.14
N THR A 385 -19.37 7.54 2.69
CA THR A 385 -20.42 6.89 3.48
C THR A 385 -19.94 6.36 4.82
N ASP A 386 -18.63 6.15 5.02
CA ASP A 386 -18.06 5.74 6.32
C ASP A 386 -17.70 6.91 7.25
N LEU A 387 -17.54 8.12 6.71
CA LEU A 387 -17.37 9.36 7.47
C LEU A 387 -18.62 10.22 7.35
N SER A 388 -19.38 10.32 8.46
CA SER A 388 -20.39 11.37 8.62
C SER A 388 -19.70 12.67 9.04
N ASP A 389 -20.05 13.78 8.39
CA ASP A 389 -19.68 15.11 8.90
C ASP A 389 -20.23 15.29 10.33
N PRO A 390 -19.45 15.90 11.25
CA PRO A 390 -19.91 16.09 12.62
C PRO A 390 -21.09 17.05 12.65
N ASP A 391 -22.18 16.64 13.31
CA ASP A 391 -23.39 17.47 13.41
C ASP A 391 -23.18 18.71 14.32
N GLU A 392 -24.11 19.66 14.28
CA GLU A 392 -24.00 20.88 15.12
C GLU A 392 -23.94 20.58 16.62
N VAL A 393 -24.52 19.47 17.09
CA VAL A 393 -24.48 19.06 18.50
C VAL A 393 -23.09 18.56 18.86
N GLN A 394 -22.48 17.73 18.02
CA GLN A 394 -21.12 17.24 18.16
C GLN A 394 -20.10 18.39 18.08
N ILE A 395 -20.26 19.31 17.12
CA ILE A 395 -19.43 20.51 17.00
C ILE A 395 -19.54 21.38 18.26
N ASN A 396 -20.75 21.66 18.74
CA ASN A 396 -20.94 22.50 19.93
C ASN A 396 -20.49 21.80 21.22
N ALA A 397 -20.63 20.48 21.33
CA ALA A 397 -20.10 19.68 22.44
C ALA A 397 -18.57 19.60 22.46
N SER A 398 -17.91 19.69 21.30
CA SER A 398 -16.44 19.77 21.22
C SER A 398 -15.89 21.11 21.73
N ARG A 399 -16.68 22.19 21.61
CA ARG A 399 -16.32 23.56 22.02
C ARG A 399 -16.51 23.83 23.52
N SER A 400 -17.14 22.91 24.26
CA SER A 400 -17.50 23.08 25.68
C SER A 400 -16.70 22.21 26.65
N ARG A 401 -15.56 21.66 26.20
CA ARG A 401 -14.59 20.90 27.02
C ARG A 401 -13.29 21.66 27.22
#